data_AF-A0A7J7ZTJ6-F1
#
_entry.id   AF-A0A7J7ZTJ6-F1
#
_cell.length_a   1.000
_cell.length_b   1.000
_cell.length_c   1.000
_cell.angle_alpha   90.00
_cell.angle_beta   90.00
_cell.angle_gamma   90.00
#
_symmetry.space_group_name_H-M   'P 1'
#
loop_
_entity.id
_entity.type
_entity.pdbx_description
1 polymer ?
#
loop_
_entity_poly.entity_id
_entity_poly.type
_entity_poly.pdbx_seq_one_letter_code
_entity_poly.pdbx_strand_id
1 'polypeptide(L)'
;MKTNFFGTRDVSTELLPLMKPQGRVVNVSSMVSLRALKNCSPELQQKFRSDTISEEELVGLMNKFVEDTRNGVHQREGWPNSTYGVTKIGVTVLSRIHARNLSAHRRGDKILLNACCPGWVRTDMAGPKATKSPEEGAETPVFLALLPSDAEGPHGQFVMEKKVEPW
;
A
#
# COMPACT_ATOMS: atom_id res chain seq x y z
N MET A 1 11.75 -5.85 0.59
CA MET A 1 11.31 -5.45 1.95
C MET A 1 11.95 -4.13 2.37
N LYS A 2 13.29 -4.08 2.45
CA LYS A 2 14.07 -2.88 2.80
C LYS A 2 13.59 -1.59 2.12
N THR A 3 13.56 -1.55 0.78
CA THR A 3 13.16 -0.33 0.05
C THR A 3 11.64 -0.15 0.06
N ASN A 4 10.90 -1.09 -0.51
CA ASN A 4 9.47 -0.92 -0.76
C ASN A 4 8.63 -0.71 0.49
N PHE A 5 8.96 -1.39 1.60
CA PHE A 5 8.19 -1.29 2.85
C PHE A 5 8.87 -0.35 3.84
N PHE A 6 10.07 -0.70 4.32
CA PHE A 6 10.75 0.11 5.35
C PHE A 6 11.11 1.50 4.85
N GLY A 7 11.66 1.65 3.65
CA GLY A 7 11.93 2.97 3.08
C GLY A 7 10.67 3.83 2.93
N THR A 8 9.57 3.27 2.43
CA THR A 8 8.28 3.97 2.35
C THR A 8 7.75 4.35 3.73
N ARG A 9 7.87 3.44 4.70
CA ARG A 9 7.46 3.68 6.08
C ARG A 9 8.24 4.83 6.69
N ASP A 10 9.56 4.84 6.56
CA ASP A 10 10.41 5.87 7.15
C ASP A 10 10.12 7.24 6.51
N VAL A 11 9.88 7.30 5.19
CA VAL A 11 9.39 8.52 4.53
C VAL A 11 8.06 8.98 5.13
N SER A 12 7.10 8.08 5.34
CA SER A 12 5.83 8.43 5.98
C SER A 12 6.04 8.90 7.43
N THR A 13 6.90 8.26 8.20
CA THR A 13 7.22 8.64 9.59
C THR A 13 7.71 10.08 9.66
N GLU A 14 8.63 10.47 8.78
CA GLU A 14 9.23 11.81 8.79
C GLU A 14 8.33 12.87 8.14
N LEU A 15 7.58 12.54 7.08
CA LEU A 15 6.88 13.54 6.27
C LEU A 15 5.38 13.65 6.56
N LEU A 16 4.70 12.62 7.07
CA LEU A 16 3.28 12.73 7.43
C LEU A 16 2.98 13.82 8.48
N PRO A 17 3.82 14.02 9.52
CA PRO A 17 3.61 15.12 10.46
C PRO A 17 3.64 16.51 9.80
N LEU A 18 4.37 16.65 8.68
CA LEU A 18 4.50 17.91 7.94
C LEU A 18 3.33 18.18 6.98
N MET A 19 2.44 17.20 6.76
CA MET A 19 1.31 17.36 5.85
C MET A 19 0.38 18.47 6.33
N LYS A 20 0.15 19.46 5.47
CA LYS A 20 -0.77 20.56 5.73
C LYS A 20 -2.23 20.12 5.59
N PRO A 21 -3.19 20.87 6.16
CA PRO A 21 -4.60 20.69 5.85
C PRO A 21 -4.86 20.68 4.34
N GLN A 22 -5.82 19.86 3.92
CA GLN A 22 -6.15 19.57 2.52
C GLN A 22 -5.01 18.87 1.76
N GLY A 23 -3.99 18.35 2.45
CA GLY A 23 -2.94 17.54 1.84
C GLY A 23 -3.46 16.22 1.26
N ARG A 24 -2.80 15.72 0.21
CA ARG A 24 -3.05 14.39 -0.36
C ARG A 24 -1.76 13.58 -0.27
N VAL A 25 -1.88 12.32 0.14
CA VAL A 25 -0.77 11.37 0.23
C VAL A 25 -1.10 10.15 -0.63
N VAL A 26 -0.19 9.80 -1.52
CA VAL A 26 -0.39 8.72 -2.48
C VAL A 26 0.75 7.73 -2.38
N ASN A 27 0.44 6.54 -1.89
CA ASN A 27 1.39 5.44 -1.83
C ASN A 27 1.20 4.53 -3.06
N VAL A 28 2.22 4.48 -3.93
CA VAL A 28 2.18 3.62 -5.12
C VAL A 28 2.48 2.18 -4.70
N SER A 29 1.41 1.40 -4.53
CA SER A 29 1.44 -0.04 -4.26
C SER A 29 1.47 -0.83 -5.58
N SER A 30 0.71 -1.91 -5.72
CA SER A 30 0.59 -2.70 -6.95
C SER A 30 -0.60 -3.66 -6.87
N MET A 31 -1.28 -3.95 -7.98
CA MET A 31 -2.27 -5.04 -8.06
C MET A 31 -1.71 -6.41 -7.68
N VAL A 32 -0.37 -6.57 -7.67
CA VAL A 32 0.28 -7.80 -7.18
C VAL A 32 0.05 -7.98 -5.67
N SER A 33 -0.22 -6.92 -4.89
CA SER A 33 -0.57 -7.06 -3.48
C SER A 33 -1.88 -7.83 -3.27
N LEU A 34 -2.90 -7.60 -4.11
CA LEU A 34 -4.16 -8.34 -4.07
C LEU A 34 -3.95 -9.82 -4.38
N ARG A 35 -3.14 -10.12 -5.41
CA ARG A 35 -2.80 -11.51 -5.77
C ARG A 35 -2.01 -12.21 -4.66
N ALA A 36 -1.05 -11.51 -4.08
CA ALA A 36 -0.26 -12.03 -2.96
C ALA A 36 -1.13 -12.26 -1.73
N LEU A 37 -2.02 -11.33 -1.39
CA LEU A 37 -2.96 -11.45 -0.27
C LEU A 37 -3.87 -12.67 -0.45
N LYS A 38 -4.44 -12.88 -1.63
CA LYS A 38 -5.27 -14.05 -1.93
C LYS A 38 -4.53 -15.38 -1.74
N ASN A 39 -3.21 -15.36 -1.92
CA ASN A 39 -2.35 -16.54 -1.79
C ASN A 39 -1.70 -16.66 -0.39
N CYS A 40 -2.00 -15.76 0.54
CA CYS A 40 -1.66 -15.95 1.95
C CYS A 40 -2.59 -16.99 2.59
N SER A 41 -2.19 -17.58 3.73
CA SER A 41 -3.10 -18.39 4.55
C SER A 41 -4.29 -17.57 5.07
N PRO A 42 -5.40 -18.21 5.47
CA PRO A 42 -6.56 -17.52 6.05
C PRO A 42 -6.20 -16.62 7.24
N GLU A 43 -5.27 -17.04 8.08
CA GLU A 43 -4.83 -16.29 9.27
C GLU A 43 -4.07 -15.03 8.88
N LEU A 44 -3.15 -15.12 7.91
CA LEU A 44 -2.44 -13.95 7.38
C LEU A 44 -3.39 -13.01 6.63
N GLN A 45 -4.34 -13.55 5.88
CA GLN A 45 -5.39 -12.77 5.22
C GLN A 45 -6.22 -11.98 6.23
N GLN A 46 -6.64 -12.61 7.33
CA GLN A 46 -7.38 -11.95 8.40
C GLN A 46 -6.55 -10.81 9.02
N LYS A 47 -5.27 -11.04 9.31
CA LYS A 47 -4.36 -10.01 9.85
C LYS A 47 -4.21 -8.83 8.90
N PHE A 48 -3.98 -9.08 7.61
CA PHE A 48 -3.81 -8.01 6.62
C PHE A 48 -5.10 -7.26 6.24
N ARG A 49 -6.27 -7.84 6.52
CA ARG A 49 -7.57 -7.18 6.36
C ARG A 49 -8.08 -6.48 7.61
N SER A 50 -7.49 -6.77 8.77
CA SER A 50 -7.90 -6.19 10.05
C SER A 50 -7.99 -4.66 9.98
N ASP A 51 -9.11 -4.11 10.44
CA ASP A 51 -9.31 -2.67 10.59
C ASP A 51 -8.68 -2.12 11.87
N THR A 52 -8.03 -2.97 12.68
CA THR A 52 -7.38 -2.60 13.95
C THR A 52 -5.89 -2.88 14.00
N ILE A 53 -5.30 -3.52 12.98
CA ILE A 53 -3.86 -3.84 12.94
C ILE A 53 -3.01 -2.59 13.19
N SER A 54 -2.03 -2.66 14.09
CA SER A 54 -1.11 -1.57 14.37
C SER A 54 0.05 -1.52 13.37
N GLU A 55 0.78 -0.41 13.33
CA GLU A 55 1.98 -0.31 12.48
C GLU A 55 3.06 -1.28 12.96
N GLU A 56 3.23 -1.44 14.27
CA GLU A 56 4.19 -2.35 14.91
C GLU A 56 3.86 -3.81 14.57
N GLU A 57 2.59 -4.21 14.62
CA GLU A 57 2.15 -5.54 14.22
C GLU A 57 2.45 -5.80 12.73
N LEU A 58 2.18 -4.82 11.86
CA LEU A 58 2.50 -4.92 10.44
C LEU A 58 4.02 -5.04 10.22
N VAL A 59 4.83 -4.24 10.91
CA VAL A 59 6.30 -4.32 10.86
C VAL A 59 6.78 -5.70 11.30
N GLY A 60 6.20 -6.26 12.37
CA GLY A 60 6.47 -7.62 12.84
C GLY A 60 6.20 -8.67 11.76
N LEU A 61 5.05 -8.59 11.08
CA LEU A 61 4.69 -9.48 9.97
C LEU A 61 5.66 -9.34 8.78
N MET A 62 6.04 -8.12 8.42
CA MET A 62 6.97 -7.87 7.32
C MET A 62 8.38 -8.40 7.62
N ASN A 63 8.84 -8.30 8.86
CA ASN A 63 10.10 -8.91 9.31
C ASN A 63 10.01 -10.44 9.33
N LYS A 64 8.91 -11.00 9.86
CA LYS A 64 8.69 -12.46 9.89
C LYS A 64 8.73 -13.06 8.48
N PHE A 65 8.14 -12.42 7.47
CA PHE A 65 8.26 -12.90 6.10
C PHE A 65 9.73 -13.00 5.61
N VAL A 66 10.56 -12.00 5.94
CA VAL A 66 11.99 -12.01 5.57
C VAL A 66 12.75 -13.13 6.28
N GLU A 67 12.43 -13.38 7.55
CA GLU A 67 13.03 -14.46 8.33
C GLU A 67 12.58 -15.84 7.83
N ASP A 68 11.28 -16.04 7.62
CA ASP A 68 10.73 -17.32 7.17
C ASP A 68 11.23 -17.69 5.77
N THR A 69 11.44 -16.70 4.88
CA THR A 69 12.04 -16.94 3.56
C THR A 69 13.52 -17.31 3.68
N ARG A 70 14.28 -16.68 4.57
CA ARG A 70 15.68 -17.05 4.85
C ARG A 70 15.79 -18.47 5.40
N ASN A 71 14.85 -18.86 6.26
CA ASN A 71 14.82 -20.19 6.87
C ASN A 71 14.19 -21.26 5.95
N GLY A 72 13.70 -20.88 4.76
CA GLY A 72 13.10 -21.81 3.79
C GLY A 72 11.74 -22.36 4.21
N VAL A 73 11.03 -21.70 5.14
CA VAL A 73 9.77 -22.18 5.72
C VAL A 73 8.56 -21.31 5.34
N HIS A 74 8.74 -20.25 4.55
CA HIS A 74 7.69 -19.26 4.29
C HIS A 74 6.38 -19.85 3.76
N GLN A 75 6.42 -20.85 2.87
CA GLN A 75 5.20 -21.48 2.36
C GLN A 75 4.45 -22.23 3.47
N ARG A 76 5.17 -22.93 4.35
CA ARG A 76 4.59 -23.65 5.49
C ARG A 76 3.96 -22.68 6.49
N GLU A 77 4.58 -21.51 6.66
CA GLU A 77 4.08 -20.41 7.51
C GLU A 77 2.95 -19.61 6.85
N GLY A 78 2.49 -20.02 5.65
CA GLY A 78 1.31 -19.45 4.99
C GLY A 78 1.59 -18.27 4.07
N TRP A 79 2.86 -17.95 3.80
CA TRP A 79 3.23 -16.84 2.92
C TRP A 79 3.14 -17.21 1.43
N PRO A 80 2.83 -16.25 0.55
CA PRO A 80 2.83 -16.46 -0.88
C PRO A 80 4.27 -16.51 -1.43
N ASN A 81 4.44 -17.07 -2.63
CA ASN A 81 5.74 -17.16 -3.32
C ASN A 81 6.17 -15.87 -4.06
N SER A 82 5.56 -14.72 -3.76
CA SER A 82 5.93 -13.43 -4.37
C SER A 82 6.51 -12.48 -3.34
N THR A 83 7.84 -12.39 -3.29
CA THR A 83 8.54 -11.46 -2.38
C THR A 83 8.13 -10.01 -2.63
N TYR A 84 8.10 -9.58 -3.90
CA TYR A 84 7.59 -8.27 -4.30
C TYR A 84 6.14 -8.05 -3.85
N GLY A 85 5.27 -9.04 -4.08
CA GLY A 85 3.87 -8.98 -3.69
C GLY A 85 3.67 -8.75 -2.19
N VAL A 86 4.42 -9.46 -1.34
CA VAL A 86 4.37 -9.25 0.12
C VAL A 86 4.81 -7.84 0.50
N THR A 87 5.84 -7.28 -0.15
CA THR A 87 6.21 -5.88 0.12
C THR A 87 5.09 -4.90 -0.23
N LYS A 88 4.30 -5.20 -1.27
CA LYS A 88 3.17 -4.36 -1.68
C LYS A 88 1.92 -4.61 -0.84
N ILE A 89 1.74 -5.79 -0.24
CA ILE A 89 0.82 -5.98 0.90
C ILE A 89 1.18 -5.00 2.00
N GLY A 90 2.47 -4.97 2.40
CA GLY A 90 2.97 -4.03 3.41
C GLY A 90 2.61 -2.58 3.10
N VAL A 91 2.87 -2.10 1.88
CA VAL A 91 2.52 -0.72 1.47
C VAL A 91 1.01 -0.46 1.51
N THR A 92 0.18 -1.40 1.04
CA THR A 92 -1.28 -1.23 1.05
C THR A 92 -1.83 -1.19 2.48
N VAL A 93 -1.41 -2.11 3.35
CA VAL A 93 -1.87 -2.15 4.75
C VAL A 93 -1.33 -0.95 5.55
N LEU A 94 -0.09 -0.54 5.34
CA LEU A 94 0.47 0.68 5.95
C LEU A 94 -0.35 1.91 5.59
N SER A 95 -0.80 2.02 4.34
CA SER A 95 -1.67 3.11 3.89
C SER A 95 -3.02 3.10 4.61
N ARG A 96 -3.62 1.92 4.83
CA ARG A 96 -4.86 1.78 5.62
C ARG A 96 -4.66 2.25 7.06
N ILE A 97 -3.54 1.87 7.68
CA ILE A 97 -3.18 2.27 9.05
C ILE A 97 -3.00 3.80 9.13
N HIS A 98 -2.19 4.39 8.24
CA HIS A 98 -1.92 5.82 8.25
C HIS A 98 -3.18 6.66 7.99
N ALA A 99 -4.05 6.22 7.07
CA ALA A 99 -5.35 6.86 6.86
C ALA A 99 -6.21 6.83 8.14
N ARG A 100 -6.34 5.66 8.78
CA ARG A 100 -7.07 5.54 10.06
C ARG A 100 -6.49 6.47 11.14
N ASN A 101 -5.17 6.56 11.24
CA ASN A 101 -4.50 7.45 12.18
C ASN A 101 -4.78 8.93 11.87
N LEU A 102 -4.78 9.34 10.60
CA LEU A 102 -5.17 10.69 10.19
C LEU A 102 -6.63 10.99 10.54
N SER A 103 -7.53 10.04 10.32
CA SER A 103 -8.93 10.16 10.71
C SER A 103 -9.14 10.31 12.22
N ALA A 104 -8.34 9.60 13.03
CA ALA A 104 -8.43 9.66 14.49
C ALA A 104 -7.83 10.95 15.09
N HIS A 105 -6.73 11.46 14.52
CA HIS A 105 -5.94 12.55 15.15
C HIS A 105 -6.03 13.89 14.41
N ARG A 106 -6.39 13.88 13.12
CA ARG A 106 -6.37 15.06 12.23
C ARG A 106 -7.62 15.16 11.34
N ARG A 107 -8.78 14.70 11.83
CA ARG A 107 -10.05 14.65 11.07
C ARG A 107 -10.43 15.99 10.40
N GLY A 108 -10.25 17.10 11.12
CA GLY A 108 -10.60 18.44 10.63
C GLY A 108 -9.71 18.94 9.49
N ASP A 109 -8.52 18.35 9.32
CA ASP A 109 -7.54 18.82 8.35
C ASP A 109 -7.86 18.36 6.92
N LYS A 110 -8.86 17.49 6.70
CA LYS A 110 -9.25 17.00 5.36
C LYS A 110 -8.09 16.44 4.53
N ILE A 111 -7.17 15.72 5.19
CA ILE A 111 -6.07 15.02 4.53
C ILE A 111 -6.57 13.69 4.00
N LEU A 112 -6.32 13.41 2.72
CA LEU A 112 -6.67 12.14 2.09
C LEU A 112 -5.42 11.31 1.81
N LEU A 113 -5.42 10.03 2.19
CA LEU A 113 -4.30 9.11 2.00
C LEU A 113 -4.82 7.81 1.41
N ASN A 114 -4.25 7.37 0.29
CA ASN A 114 -4.63 6.12 -0.36
C ASN A 114 -3.43 5.36 -0.90
N ALA A 115 -3.58 4.04 -0.99
CA ALA A 115 -2.71 3.21 -1.81
C ALA A 115 -3.27 3.10 -3.23
N CYS A 116 -2.42 2.93 -4.23
CA CYS A 116 -2.89 2.71 -5.59
C CYS A 116 -2.07 1.71 -6.40
N CYS A 117 -2.62 1.28 -7.53
CA CYS A 117 -1.92 0.55 -8.58
C CYS A 117 -1.85 1.41 -9.85
N PRO A 118 -0.67 1.61 -10.45
CA PRO A 118 -0.53 2.32 -11.72
C PRO A 118 -0.85 1.44 -12.95
N GLY A 119 -1.18 0.17 -12.75
CA GLY A 119 -1.32 -0.82 -13.83
C GLY A 119 0.04 -1.43 -14.22
N TRP A 120 0.08 -2.09 -15.38
CA TRP A 120 1.31 -2.69 -15.93
C TRP A 120 1.97 -1.71 -16.91
N VAL A 121 2.98 -0.98 -16.45
CA VAL A 121 3.54 0.21 -17.12
C VAL A 121 4.91 -0.07 -17.73
N ARG A 122 5.13 0.35 -18.98
CA ARG A 122 6.42 0.26 -19.70
C ARG A 122 7.45 1.15 -19.04
N THR A 123 8.24 0.53 -18.17
CA THR A 123 9.35 1.12 -17.41
C THR A 123 10.47 0.09 -17.34
N ASP A 124 11.65 0.48 -16.87
CA ASP A 124 12.77 -0.45 -16.63
C ASP A 124 12.39 -1.64 -15.73
N MET A 125 11.44 -1.45 -14.81
CA MET A 125 10.97 -2.50 -13.89
C MET A 125 10.14 -3.58 -14.60
N ALA A 126 9.35 -3.22 -15.61
CA ALA A 126 8.36 -4.12 -16.22
C ALA A 126 8.71 -4.51 -17.67
N GLY A 127 9.59 -3.76 -18.32
CA GLY A 127 10.00 -3.95 -19.71
C GLY A 127 9.00 -3.44 -20.75
N PRO A 128 9.35 -3.53 -22.04
CA PRO A 128 8.60 -2.91 -23.13
C PRO A 128 7.27 -3.62 -23.45
N LYS A 129 7.05 -4.84 -22.95
CA LYS A 129 5.82 -5.62 -23.18
C LYS A 129 4.65 -5.23 -22.30
N ALA A 130 4.86 -4.33 -21.33
CA ALA A 130 3.81 -3.86 -20.46
C ALA A 130 2.76 -3.04 -21.23
N THR A 131 1.51 -3.07 -20.77
CA THR A 131 0.36 -2.58 -21.55
C THR A 131 0.26 -1.05 -21.57
N LYS A 132 0.66 -0.36 -20.49
CA LYS A 132 0.53 1.09 -20.34
C LYS A 132 1.83 1.85 -20.62
N SER A 133 1.74 3.07 -21.14
CA SER A 133 2.84 4.05 -21.14
C SER A 133 3.03 4.65 -19.75
N PRO A 134 4.18 5.30 -19.46
CA PRO A 134 4.37 6.05 -18.22
C PRO A 134 3.26 7.08 -17.95
N GLU A 135 2.78 7.77 -18.99
CA GLU A 135 1.69 8.75 -18.91
C GLU A 135 0.37 8.09 -18.47
N GLU A 136 -0.01 6.99 -19.12
CA GLU A 136 -1.21 6.20 -18.74
C GLU A 136 -1.07 5.61 -17.32
N GLY A 137 0.14 5.26 -16.92
CA GLY A 137 0.44 4.75 -15.58
C GLY A 137 0.33 5.81 -14.47
N ALA A 138 0.61 7.08 -14.80
CA ALA A 138 0.55 8.20 -13.87
C ALA A 138 -0.89 8.64 -13.54
N GLU A 139 -1.87 8.28 -14.36
CA GLU A 139 -3.25 8.77 -14.23
C GLU A 139 -3.89 8.55 -12.86
N THR A 140 -3.82 7.33 -12.31
CA THR A 140 -4.44 7.03 -11.00
C THR A 140 -3.67 7.71 -9.85
N PRO A 141 -2.33 7.65 -9.79
CA PRO A 141 -1.57 8.43 -8.80
C PRO A 141 -1.87 9.93 -8.85
N VAL A 142 -1.89 10.55 -10.03
CA VAL A 142 -2.18 11.98 -10.21
C VAL A 142 -3.62 12.31 -9.80
N PHE A 143 -4.58 11.47 -10.18
CA PHE A 143 -5.98 11.62 -9.75
C PHE A 143 -6.10 11.67 -8.22
N LEU A 144 -5.42 10.77 -7.50
CA LEU A 144 -5.46 10.76 -6.03
C LEU A 144 -4.74 11.96 -5.40
N ALA A 145 -3.66 12.43 -6.02
CA ALA A 145 -2.92 13.60 -5.54
C ALA A 145 -3.72 14.90 -5.70
N LEU A 146 -4.61 14.96 -6.69
CA LEU A 146 -5.38 16.14 -7.08
C LEU A 146 -6.87 16.08 -6.70
N LEU A 147 -7.25 15.19 -5.78
CA LEU A 147 -8.64 15.15 -5.29
C LEU A 147 -9.07 16.54 -4.79
N PRO A 148 -10.28 17.04 -5.15
CA PRO A 148 -10.75 18.38 -4.76
C PRO A 148 -10.65 18.60 -3.24
N SER A 149 -10.31 19.82 -2.80
CA SER A 149 -10.05 20.13 -1.38
C SER A 149 -11.19 19.79 -0.41
N ASP A 150 -12.42 19.79 -0.92
CA ASP A 150 -13.65 19.47 -0.20
C ASP A 150 -14.06 17.99 -0.29
N ALA A 151 -13.33 17.17 -1.05
CA ALA A 151 -13.60 15.75 -1.19
C ALA A 151 -13.52 15.02 0.16
N GLU A 152 -14.53 14.19 0.44
CA GLU A 152 -14.59 13.32 1.62
C GLU A 152 -13.85 11.99 1.40
N GLY A 153 -13.52 11.64 0.15
CA GLY A 153 -12.81 10.42 -0.17
C GLY A 153 -12.37 10.34 -1.65
N PRO A 154 -11.72 9.23 -2.05
CA PRO A 154 -11.41 8.05 -1.23
C PRO A 154 -10.39 8.34 -0.12
N HIS A 155 -10.49 7.61 1.00
CA HIS A 155 -9.56 7.68 2.13
C HIS A 155 -9.30 6.27 2.68
N GLY A 156 -8.03 5.89 2.86
CA GLY A 156 -7.64 4.56 3.33
C GLY A 156 -7.94 3.43 2.34
N GLN A 157 -8.14 3.75 1.06
CA GLN A 157 -8.55 2.79 0.04
C GLN A 157 -7.34 2.28 -0.76
N PHE A 158 -7.54 1.13 -1.42
CA PHE A 158 -6.70 0.68 -2.53
C PHE A 158 -7.41 1.04 -3.84
N VAL A 159 -6.74 1.80 -4.72
CA VAL A 159 -7.37 2.38 -5.91
C VAL A 159 -6.64 1.96 -7.19
N MET A 160 -7.39 1.56 -8.21
CA MET A 160 -6.88 1.18 -9.53
C MET A 160 -7.83 1.71 -10.61
N GLU A 161 -7.30 2.21 -11.72
CA GLU A 161 -8.11 2.85 -12.78
C GLU A 161 -9.10 3.90 -12.22
N LYS A 162 -8.66 4.71 -11.24
CA LYS A 162 -9.48 5.71 -10.53
C LYS A 162 -10.71 5.13 -9.78
N LYS A 163 -10.76 3.80 -9.57
CA LYS A 163 -11.84 3.10 -8.85
C LYS A 163 -11.31 2.45 -7.57
N VAL A 164 -12.14 2.39 -6.55
CA VAL A 164 -11.84 1.69 -5.30
C VAL A 164 -11.95 0.19 -5.54
N GLU A 165 -10.89 -0.52 -5.16
CA GLU A 165 -10.81 -1.98 -5.25
C GLU A 165 -10.96 -2.57 -3.84
N PRO A 166 -11.79 -3.62 -3.66
CA PRO A 166 -11.88 -4.33 -2.40
C PRO A 166 -10.52 -4.94 -1.99
N TRP A 167 -10.16 -4.77 -0.72
CA TRP A 167 -8.96 -5.35 -0.11
C TRP A 167 -9.31 -6.65 0.61
#